data_AF-A0A2V9MQ43-F1
#
_entry.id   AF-A0A2V9MQ43-F1
#
_cell.length_a   1.000
_cell.length_b   1.000
_cell.length_c   1.000
_cell.angle_alpha   90.00
_cell.angle_beta   90.00
_cell.angle_gamma   90.00
#
_symmetry.space_group_name_H-M   'P 1'
#
loop_
_entity.id
_entity.type
_entity.pdbx_description
1 polymer ?
#
loop_
_entity_poly.entity_id
_entity_poly.type
_entity_poly.pdbx_seq_one_letter_code
_entity_poly.pdbx_strand_id
1 'polypeptide(L)'
;MVTPFLAIDHIQLAMPSGEEETARRFYSGLLGMEEISKPAELAKRGGCWFNSGVVQIHVGVEHDFRAAKKAHPALKCADYEGLISRLCAVDVEVTRANDIPGVRRCHIHDPFGNRIELIAEEPL
;
A
#
# COMPACT_ATOMS: atom_id res chain seq x y z
N MET A 1 21.22 -5.09 26.54
CA MET A 1 20.65 -6.07 25.60
C MET A 1 20.74 -5.48 24.20
N VAL A 2 21.17 -6.25 23.21
CA VAL A 2 21.21 -5.81 21.81
C VAL A 2 19.78 -5.84 21.27
N THR A 3 19.34 -4.78 20.61
CA THR A 3 18.02 -4.73 19.97
C THR A 3 18.02 -5.62 18.72
N PRO A 4 17.18 -6.67 18.63
CA PRO A 4 17.23 -7.63 17.53
C PRO A 4 16.62 -7.11 16.21
N PHE A 5 15.78 -6.07 16.26
CA PHE A 5 15.09 -5.51 15.09
C PHE A 5 15.16 -3.98 15.11
N LEU A 6 15.32 -3.37 13.95
CA LEU A 6 15.47 -1.91 13.82
C LEU A 6 14.19 -1.22 13.34
N ALA A 7 13.54 -1.79 12.32
CA ALA A 7 12.35 -1.24 11.69
C ALA A 7 11.65 -2.32 10.85
N ILE A 8 10.49 -1.97 10.29
CA ILE A 8 9.92 -2.68 9.15
C ILE A 8 10.74 -2.27 7.92
N ASP A 9 11.34 -3.23 7.25
CA ASP A 9 12.08 -3.00 6.00
C ASP A 9 11.13 -2.79 4.81
N HIS A 10 10.15 -3.68 4.67
CA HIS A 10 9.08 -3.61 3.68
C HIS A 10 7.86 -4.39 4.17
N ILE A 11 6.72 -4.16 3.50
CA ILE A 11 5.52 -5.00 3.63
C ILE A 11 5.30 -5.73 2.31
N GLN A 12 4.93 -7.01 2.38
CA GLN A 12 4.49 -7.76 1.21
C GLN A 12 2.97 -7.91 1.19
N LEU A 13 2.35 -7.47 0.09
CA LEU A 13 0.96 -7.72 -0.24
C LEU A 13 0.90 -8.72 -1.41
N ALA A 14 -0.07 -9.63 -1.39
CA ALA A 14 -0.26 -10.59 -2.47
C ALA A 14 -1.13 -10.00 -3.58
N MET A 15 -0.95 -10.46 -4.81
CA MET A 15 -1.79 -10.15 -5.96
C MET A 15 -1.95 -11.36 -6.89
N PRO A 16 -2.93 -11.37 -7.80
CA PRO A 16 -3.05 -12.42 -8.81
C PRO A 16 -1.87 -12.40 -9.80
N SER A 17 -1.64 -13.52 -10.48
CA SER A 17 -0.67 -13.59 -11.57
C SER A 17 -1.14 -12.79 -12.80
N GLY A 18 -0.24 -12.02 -13.42
CA GLY A 18 -0.51 -11.27 -14.65
C GLY A 18 -1.10 -9.88 -14.44
N GLU A 19 -1.23 -9.43 -13.19
CA GLU A 19 -1.86 -8.16 -12.83
C GLU A 19 -0.86 -7.02 -12.52
N GLU A 20 0.40 -7.15 -12.95
CA GLU A 20 1.45 -6.15 -12.70
C GLU A 20 1.07 -4.75 -13.21
N GLU A 21 0.46 -4.65 -14.39
CA GLU A 21 0.02 -3.36 -14.94
C GLU A 21 -1.09 -2.72 -14.10
N THR A 22 -2.03 -3.53 -13.59
CA THR A 22 -3.06 -3.08 -12.65
C THR A 22 -2.42 -2.57 -11.35
N ALA A 23 -1.42 -3.29 -10.83
CA ALA A 23 -0.65 -2.85 -9.66
C ALA A 23 0.07 -1.51 -9.92
N ARG A 24 0.75 -1.36 -11.07
CA ARG A 24 1.44 -0.10 -11.43
C ARG A 24 0.49 1.09 -11.50
N ARG A 25 -0.66 0.92 -12.16
CA ARG A 25 -1.68 1.99 -12.27
C ARG A 25 -2.14 2.46 -10.90
N PHE A 26 -2.32 1.55 -9.95
CA PHE A 26 -2.75 1.89 -8.60
C PHE A 26 -1.61 2.43 -7.71
N TYR A 27 -0.58 1.63 -7.47
CA TYR A 27 0.48 1.97 -6.52
C TYR A 27 1.37 3.11 -7.03
N SER A 28 1.74 3.11 -8.31
CA SER A 28 2.52 4.21 -8.88
C SER A 28 1.64 5.36 -9.36
N GLY A 29 0.61 5.05 -10.16
CA GLY A 29 -0.25 6.09 -10.74
C GLY A 29 -1.11 6.84 -9.73
N LEU A 30 -1.84 6.13 -8.86
CA LEU A 30 -2.77 6.75 -7.91
C LEU A 30 -2.10 7.11 -6.58
N LEU A 31 -1.42 6.15 -5.95
CA LEU A 31 -0.75 6.40 -4.66
C LEU A 31 0.53 7.22 -4.80
N GLY A 32 1.06 7.38 -6.02
CA GLY A 32 2.25 8.21 -6.29
C GLY A 32 3.55 7.58 -5.79
N MET A 33 3.59 6.25 -5.62
CA MET A 33 4.82 5.55 -5.24
C MET A 33 5.74 5.37 -6.47
N GLU A 34 7.04 5.36 -6.24
CA GLU A 34 8.03 5.05 -7.28
C GLU A 34 8.13 3.54 -7.46
N GLU A 35 7.95 3.01 -8.67
CA GLU A 35 8.27 1.60 -8.94
C GLU A 35 9.79 1.43 -8.94
N ILE A 36 10.28 0.44 -8.18
CA ILE A 36 11.71 0.11 -8.09
C ILE A 36 11.97 -1.27 -8.70
N SER A 37 13.13 -1.41 -9.33
CA SER A 37 13.52 -2.66 -9.99
C SER A 37 13.73 -3.79 -9.00
N LYS A 38 13.09 -4.93 -9.27
CA LYS A 38 13.37 -6.17 -8.56
C LYS A 38 14.76 -6.71 -8.93
N PRO A 39 15.47 -7.38 -8.01
CA PRO A 39 16.63 -8.19 -8.36
C PRO A 39 16.30 -9.20 -9.48
N ALA A 40 17.23 -9.43 -10.40
CA ALA A 40 17.00 -10.26 -11.59
C ALA A 40 16.45 -11.67 -11.25
N GLU A 41 16.91 -12.27 -10.15
CA GLU A 41 16.44 -13.58 -9.70
C GLU A 41 15.00 -13.58 -9.17
N LEU A 42 14.52 -12.44 -8.66
CA LEU A 42 13.14 -12.28 -8.20
C LEU A 42 12.21 -11.81 -9.31
N ALA A 43 12.72 -11.11 -10.32
CA ALA A 43 11.92 -10.62 -11.45
C ALA A 43 11.16 -11.74 -12.17
N LYS A 44 11.76 -12.93 -12.28
CA LYS A 44 11.16 -14.15 -12.87
C LYS A 44 9.88 -14.62 -12.17
N ARG A 45 9.60 -14.14 -10.95
CA ARG A 45 8.44 -14.54 -10.14
C ARG A 45 7.19 -13.66 -10.36
N GLY A 46 7.26 -12.64 -11.21
CA GLY A 46 6.19 -11.66 -11.38
C GLY A 46 6.02 -10.72 -10.18
N GLY A 47 5.14 -9.74 -10.28
CA GLY A 47 4.92 -8.71 -9.26
C GLY A 47 5.85 -7.50 -9.35
N CYS A 48 5.55 -6.49 -8.52
CA CYS A 48 6.14 -5.16 -8.58
C CYS A 48 6.57 -4.69 -7.18
N TRP A 49 7.63 -3.87 -7.11
CA TRP A 49 8.07 -3.24 -5.86
C TRP A 49 7.90 -1.73 -5.96
N PHE A 50 7.40 -1.11 -4.89
CA PHE A 50 7.10 0.31 -4.84
C PHE A 50 7.73 0.97 -3.61
N ASN A 51 8.21 2.19 -3.78
CA ASN A 51 8.90 2.97 -2.76
C ASN A 51 8.26 4.36 -2.57
N SER A 52 8.18 4.83 -1.33
CA SER A 52 7.80 6.19 -0.98
C SER A 52 8.49 6.60 0.32
N GLY A 53 9.63 7.28 0.20
CA GLY A 53 10.45 7.66 1.34
C GLY A 53 10.94 6.42 2.12
N VAL A 54 10.44 6.25 3.35
CA VAL A 54 10.75 5.11 4.23
C VAL A 54 9.78 3.94 4.09
N VAL A 55 8.74 4.09 3.25
CA VAL A 55 7.71 3.06 3.04
C VAL A 55 8.04 2.27 1.78
N GLN A 56 8.16 0.96 1.92
CA GLN A 56 8.33 0.05 0.79
C GLN A 56 7.25 -1.04 0.79
N ILE A 57 6.57 -1.20 -0.35
CA ILE A 57 5.53 -2.21 -0.57
C ILE A 57 5.95 -3.12 -1.71
N HIS A 58 6.07 -4.41 -1.42
CA HIS A 58 6.26 -5.45 -2.43
C HIS A 58 4.90 -6.06 -2.73
N VAL A 59 4.47 -6.02 -4.00
CA VAL A 59 3.24 -6.65 -4.45
C VAL A 59 3.62 -7.93 -5.20
N GLY A 60 3.51 -9.07 -4.53
CA GLY A 60 3.99 -10.37 -5.00
C GLY A 60 2.87 -11.23 -5.56
N VAL A 61 3.17 -11.98 -6.64
CA VAL A 61 2.22 -12.92 -7.23
C VAL A 61 1.98 -14.11 -6.29
N GLU A 62 0.70 -14.46 -6.10
CA GLU A 62 0.24 -15.67 -5.43
C GLU A 62 -0.74 -16.42 -6.35
N HIS A 63 -0.54 -17.73 -6.56
CA HIS A 63 -1.36 -18.51 -7.49
C HIS A 63 -2.82 -18.64 -7.03
N ASP A 64 -3.03 -18.98 -5.75
CA ASP A 64 -4.35 -19.11 -5.14
C ASP A 64 -4.72 -17.86 -4.35
N PHE A 65 -4.46 -16.69 -4.95
CA PHE A 65 -4.57 -15.39 -4.31
C PHE A 65 -5.88 -15.19 -3.55
N ARG A 66 -5.77 -14.73 -2.30
CA ARG A 66 -6.88 -14.28 -1.48
C ARG A 66 -6.57 -12.93 -0.83
N ALA A 67 -7.42 -11.96 -1.12
CA ALA A 67 -7.29 -10.62 -0.58
C ALA A 67 -7.22 -10.57 0.95
N ALA A 68 -6.24 -9.85 1.49
CA ALA A 68 -6.13 -9.58 2.92
C ALA A 68 -7.12 -8.48 3.35
N LYS A 69 -8.35 -8.88 3.69
CA LYS A 69 -9.44 -7.94 4.05
C LYS A 69 -9.40 -7.43 5.49
N LYS A 70 -8.52 -7.98 6.33
CA LYS A 70 -8.42 -7.66 7.76
C LYS A 70 -7.00 -7.26 8.16
N ALA A 71 -6.01 -8.10 7.91
CA ALA A 71 -4.60 -7.72 8.06
C ALA A 71 -4.24 -6.71 6.96
N HIS A 72 -3.60 -5.61 7.34
CA HIS A 72 -3.26 -4.54 6.41
C HIS A 72 -2.10 -3.70 6.94
N PRO A 73 -1.32 -3.06 6.04
CA PRO A 73 -0.46 -1.96 6.42
C PRO A 73 -1.29 -0.71 6.73
N ALA A 74 -0.85 0.04 7.73
CA ALA A 74 -1.34 1.38 8.02
C ALA A 74 -0.23 2.39 7.69
N LEU A 75 -0.50 3.26 6.73
CA LEU A 75 0.46 4.17 6.13
C LEU A 75 0.18 5.60 6.59
N LYS A 76 1.20 6.29 7.08
CA LYS A 76 1.10 7.73 7.34
C LYS A 76 1.19 8.50 6.01
N CYS A 77 0.30 9.47 5.85
CA CYS A 77 0.19 10.30 4.66
C CYS A 77 0.53 11.75 4.99
N ALA A 78 1.54 12.30 4.31
CA ALA A 78 1.89 13.73 4.41
C ALA A 78 0.79 14.62 3.84
N ASP A 79 0.21 14.26 2.69
CA ASP A 79 -0.95 14.93 2.08
C ASP A 79 -2.16 14.00 2.07
N TYR A 80 -2.78 13.84 3.23
CA TYR A 80 -3.90 12.92 3.44
C TYR A 80 -5.16 13.32 2.64
N GLU A 81 -5.56 14.60 2.67
CA GLU A 81 -6.77 15.05 1.97
C GLU A 81 -6.58 15.15 0.46
N GLY A 82 -5.38 15.52 -0.01
CA GLY A 82 -5.06 15.49 -1.44
C GLY A 82 -5.04 14.08 -2.00
N LEU A 83 -4.49 13.11 -1.27
CA LEU A 83 -4.54 11.69 -1.66
C LEU A 83 -5.98 11.18 -1.73
N ILE A 84 -6.81 11.46 -0.72
CA ILE A 84 -8.22 11.04 -0.73
C ILE A 84 -8.98 11.67 -1.89
N SER A 85 -8.77 12.97 -2.14
CA SER A 85 -9.42 13.66 -3.27
C SER A 85 -9.07 13.00 -4.60
N ARG A 86 -7.80 12.60 -4.80
CA ARG A 86 -7.34 11.88 -6.00
C ARG A 86 -7.99 10.51 -6.13
N LEU A 87 -8.10 9.76 -5.04
CA LEU A 87 -8.71 8.42 -5.03
C LEU A 87 -10.21 8.49 -5.34
N CYS A 88 -10.93 9.42 -4.71
CA CYS A 88 -12.35 9.64 -4.99
C CYS A 88 -12.62 10.08 -6.43
N ALA A 89 -11.71 10.85 -7.05
CA ALA A 89 -11.85 11.31 -8.44
C ALA A 89 -11.81 10.18 -9.48
N VAL A 90 -11.37 8.97 -9.09
CA VAL A 90 -11.36 7.77 -9.93
C VAL A 90 -12.20 6.64 -9.30
N ASP A 91 -13.19 7.01 -8.49
CA ASP A 91 -14.17 6.10 -7.87
C ASP A 91 -13.58 5.01 -6.97
N VAL A 92 -12.39 5.22 -6.39
CA VAL A 92 -11.89 4.34 -5.32
C VAL A 92 -12.67 4.60 -4.04
N GLU A 93 -13.27 3.56 -3.48
CA GLU A 93 -14.02 3.64 -2.24
C GLU A 93 -13.10 3.99 -1.05
N VAL A 94 -13.42 5.07 -0.35
CA VAL A 94 -12.73 5.52 0.86
C VAL A 94 -13.68 5.41 2.06
N THR A 95 -13.40 4.47 2.96
CA THR A 95 -14.17 4.30 4.20
C THR A 95 -13.48 5.05 5.34
N ARG A 96 -14.01 6.21 5.74
CA ARG A 96 -13.50 6.96 6.91
C ARG A 96 -13.71 6.15 8.20
N ALA A 97 -12.73 6.16 9.11
CA ALA A 97 -12.79 5.44 10.38
C ALA A 97 -12.56 6.41 11.55
N ASN A 98 -13.52 6.50 12.47
CA ASN A 98 -13.57 7.50 13.56
C ASN A 98 -13.58 6.87 14.96
N ASP A 99 -13.28 5.58 15.06
CA ASP A 99 -13.25 4.79 16.30
C ASP A 99 -12.01 5.06 17.17
N ILE A 100 -11.02 5.81 16.65
CA ILE A 100 -9.86 6.30 17.42
C ILE A 100 -9.95 7.84 17.52
N PRO A 101 -10.26 8.40 18.71
CA PRO A 101 -10.32 9.84 18.90
C PRO A 101 -9.00 10.53 18.54
N GLY A 102 -9.08 11.63 17.79
CA GLY A 102 -7.93 12.46 17.45
C GLY A 102 -7.03 11.89 16.34
N VAL A 103 -7.41 10.80 15.68
CA VAL A 103 -6.67 10.24 14.55
C VAL A 103 -7.53 10.31 13.29
N ARG A 104 -7.15 11.17 12.34
CA ARG A 104 -7.78 11.17 11.01
C ARG A 104 -7.28 9.98 10.20
N ARG A 105 -8.19 9.06 9.85
CA ARG A 105 -7.85 7.87 9.09
C ARG A 105 -8.99 7.34 8.23
N CYS A 106 -8.63 6.52 7.25
CA CYS A 106 -9.57 5.78 6.41
C CYS A 106 -8.99 4.44 5.96
N HIS A 107 -9.87 3.57 5.48
CA HIS A 107 -9.51 2.36 4.78
C HIS A 107 -9.84 2.49 3.29
N ILE A 108 -8.93 1.98 2.47
CA ILE A 108 -9.13 1.76 1.04
C ILE A 108 -8.81 0.29 0.73
N HIS A 109 -9.14 -0.13 -0.48
CA HIS A 109 -8.68 -1.40 -1.01
C HIS A 109 -7.83 -1.16 -2.25
N ASP A 110 -6.75 -1.93 -2.40
CA ASP A 110 -6.06 -2.01 -3.68
C ASP A 110 -6.96 -2.70 -4.73
N PRO A 111 -6.58 -2.74 -6.01
CA PRO A 111 -7.39 -3.32 -7.08
C PRO A 111 -7.69 -4.82 -6.87
N PHE A 112 -6.94 -5.49 -6.00
CA PHE A 112 -7.05 -6.90 -5.70
C PHE A 112 -7.88 -7.16 -4.43
N GLY A 113 -8.35 -6.11 -3.76
CA GLY A 113 -9.17 -6.17 -2.56
C GLY A 113 -8.36 -6.24 -1.26
N ASN A 114 -7.03 -6.09 -1.29
CA ASN A 114 -6.24 -5.99 -0.06
C ASN A 114 -6.54 -4.66 0.62
N ARG A 115 -6.81 -4.71 1.92
CA ARG A 115 -7.05 -3.49 2.70
C ARG A 115 -5.75 -2.73 2.89
N ILE A 116 -5.82 -1.41 2.82
CA ILE A 116 -4.76 -0.47 3.22
C ILE A 116 -5.42 0.59 4.11
N GLU A 117 -4.79 0.93 5.23
CA GLU A 117 -5.20 2.05 6.07
C GLU A 117 -4.32 3.27 5.77
N LEU A 118 -4.96 4.42 5.59
CA LEU A 118 -4.29 5.71 5.44
C LEU A 118 -4.55 6.53 6.69
N ILE A 119 -3.49 7.07 7.28
CA ILE A 119 -3.54 7.87 8.50
C ILE A 119 -2.92 9.24 8.20
N ALA A 120 -3.62 10.31 8.51
CA ALA A 120 -3.06 11.64 8.36
C ALA A 120 -1.84 11.82 9.28
N GLU A 121 -0.79 12.45 8.78
CA GLU A 121 0.18 13.06 9.66
C GLU A 121 -0.52 14.22 10.39
N GLU A 122 -0.53 14.18 11.73
CA GLU A 122 -0.95 15.35 12.49
C GLU A 122 0.18 16.38 12.45
N PRO A 123 -0.11 17.66 12.17
CA PRO A 123 0.90 18.69 12.30
C PRO A 123 1.44 18.70 13.74
N LEU A 124 2.77 18.76 13.85
CA LEU A 124 3.49 18.91 15.13
C LEU A 124 2.98 20.11 15.93
#